data_AF-A0A811K8M5-F1
#
_entry.id   AF-A0A811K8M5-F1
#
_cell.length_a   1.000
_cell.length_b   1.000
_cell.length_c   1.000
_cell.angle_alpha   90.00
_cell.angle_beta   90.00
_cell.angle_gamma   90.00
#
_symmetry.space_group_name_H-M   'P 1'
#
loop_
_entity.id
_entity.type
_entity.pdbx_description
1 polymer ?
#
loop_
_entity_poly.entity_id
_entity_poly.type
_entity_poly.pdbx_seq_one_letter_code
_entity_poly.pdbx_strand_id
1 'polypeptide(L)'
;MSKENNEYEISYRSTIQPRTAVRTPSRQSGNFNSSGGGGGRVLKMVTEMGSSAVGGISPALSANAAKSFLEAADKDKKEMQGLNDRLGNYIDRVKKLEEQNRKLVSELEDLRSRWGKDTTEIKIRYTDSLSEARKNIDNAARNKAEVDVKVARLKEDLEEYRNRYEEIQRRREADRDHITTFTNMIADAQTELEMLRSRWKQLTDEEKRLISDNARYWEELQKARNDLDEETLGSIDFHYQVQTLKEELEFLRRVHEQEVKELQALLAQAPADTREFFKNELALAIRDIKDEYDYIAKQGRQDMESWYKLKVSEVQGNAQRSAMDSNYQREEVKRMRDNIGDLRQKLADLENKNAQLEKEVQNLQYQLADDQRQYEQALNERDAQLRRMKDEVQSLVQELQGLLDTKQMLDAEIAIYRKMLEGEEHRVGLRQMVEQVVKTHSLQQQEDTDSTRNVRGEVQTKTTFQRSAKGNITIAECDPNGKFLVLENTHRSKDEDISGCKVIRKLDSRQTIAYTIPPNVVLKAGRTCKIFARSQGPHNPPESLVLDSENTWGIGANVVTQFINKEGEERATHNQKTVQTGQ
;
A
#
# COMPACT_ATOMS: atom_id res chain seq x y z
N MET A 1 4.59 -4.54 46.43
CA MET A 1 4.21 -5.94 46.22
C MET A 1 3.95 -6.03 44.72
N SER A 2 4.74 -6.63 43.84
CA SER A 2 5.39 -7.97 43.77
C SER A 2 5.17 -8.31 42.28
N LYS A 3 6.14 -8.09 41.39
CA LYS A 3 7.20 -9.03 40.95
C LYS A 3 6.66 -10.37 40.40
N GLU A 4 6.82 -10.52 39.08
CA GLU A 4 6.99 -11.75 38.26
C GLU A 4 7.06 -11.21 36.81
N ASN A 5 8.21 -10.94 36.18
CA ASN A 5 9.42 -11.77 35.96
C ASN A 5 9.09 -13.21 35.58
N ASN A 6 9.10 -13.52 34.28
CA ASN A 6 9.34 -14.87 33.80
C ASN A 6 10.15 -14.81 32.49
N GLU A 7 11.48 -14.87 32.62
CA GLU A 7 12.42 -14.92 31.51
C GLU A 7 12.49 -16.35 30.96
N TYR A 8 12.27 -16.54 29.66
CA TYR A 8 12.47 -17.84 29.01
C TYR A 8 13.96 -18.08 28.74
N GLU A 9 14.64 -18.65 29.73
CA GLU A 9 16.05 -19.03 29.66
C GLU A 9 16.24 -20.31 28.82
N ILE A 10 16.41 -20.16 27.49
CA ILE A 10 16.71 -21.29 26.59
C ILE A 10 18.21 -21.60 26.63
N SER A 11 18.56 -22.59 27.45
CA SER A 11 19.93 -23.08 27.63
C SER A 11 20.44 -23.88 26.42
N TYR A 12 21.20 -23.25 25.52
CA TYR A 12 21.84 -23.95 24.40
C TYR A 12 23.21 -24.56 24.82
N ARG A 13 23.22 -25.87 25.10
CA ARG A 13 24.41 -26.59 25.61
C ARG A 13 25.26 -27.18 24.48
N SER A 14 26.29 -26.45 24.04
CA SER A 14 27.21 -26.92 23.01
C SER A 14 28.00 -28.16 23.47
N THR A 15 28.01 -29.22 22.66
CA THR A 15 28.63 -30.52 23.00
C THR A 15 29.68 -30.92 21.97
N ILE A 16 30.81 -30.19 21.92
CA ILE A 16 31.99 -30.55 21.12
C ILE A 16 33.25 -30.37 21.99
N GLN A 17 34.00 -31.47 22.17
CA GLN A 17 35.24 -31.46 22.97
C GLN A 17 36.46 -31.09 22.11
N PRO A 18 37.39 -30.25 22.59
CA PRO A 18 38.67 -30.02 21.92
C PRO A 18 39.64 -31.18 22.21
N ARG A 19 40.26 -31.75 21.16
CA ARG A 19 41.40 -32.66 21.34
C ARG A 19 42.68 -31.85 21.58
N THR A 20 43.32 -32.09 22.71
CA THR A 20 44.58 -31.45 23.12
C THR A 20 45.77 -32.00 22.33
N ALA A 21 46.57 -31.11 21.76
CA ALA A 21 47.85 -31.47 21.15
C ALA A 21 48.93 -31.58 22.23
N VAL A 22 49.51 -32.77 22.40
CA VAL A 22 50.62 -32.98 23.35
C VAL A 22 51.93 -32.56 22.69
N ARG A 23 52.57 -31.53 23.25
CA ARG A 23 53.98 -31.18 23.00
C ARG A 23 54.62 -30.83 24.34
N THR A 24 55.62 -31.60 24.76
CA THR A 24 56.47 -31.28 25.91
C THR A 24 57.95 -31.35 25.51
N PRO A 25 58.80 -30.44 26.01
CA PRO A 25 60.22 -30.37 25.65
C PRO A 25 61.12 -30.96 26.74
N SER A 26 62.40 -31.20 26.42
CA SER A 26 63.51 -30.81 27.30
C SER A 26 64.84 -30.76 26.54
N ARG A 27 65.80 -30.02 27.12
CA ARG A 27 67.22 -30.03 26.77
C ARG A 27 68.01 -30.68 27.91
N GLN A 28 69.26 -31.05 27.59
CA GLN A 28 70.45 -30.96 28.46
C GLN A 28 70.82 -32.16 29.37
N SER A 29 71.91 -32.84 28.95
CA SER A 29 73.13 -33.16 29.72
C SER A 29 73.09 -33.92 31.06
N GLY A 30 73.88 -35.02 31.15
CA GLY A 30 74.25 -35.74 32.39
C GLY A 30 74.14 -37.26 32.22
N ASN A 31 75.11 -38.00 31.69
CA ASN A 31 76.42 -38.37 32.25
C ASN A 31 76.34 -39.31 33.48
N PHE A 32 76.45 -40.64 33.28
CA PHE A 32 77.43 -41.56 33.91
C PHE A 32 77.14 -43.07 33.67
N ASN A 33 78.20 -43.84 33.36
CA ASN A 33 78.54 -45.25 33.69
C ASN A 33 77.45 -46.34 33.88
N SER A 34 77.60 -47.60 33.45
CA SER A 34 78.76 -48.41 32.97
C SER A 34 78.23 -49.66 32.17
N SER A 35 78.96 -50.70 31.73
CA SER A 35 80.38 -51.13 31.88
C SER A 35 80.77 -52.11 30.74
N GLY A 36 82.08 -52.34 30.53
CA GLY A 36 82.64 -53.51 29.81
C GLY A 36 82.87 -53.33 28.30
N GLY A 37 84.08 -53.55 27.76
CA GLY A 37 85.36 -53.82 28.41
C GLY A 37 86.52 -54.01 27.38
N GLY A 38 87.75 -53.63 27.77
CA GLY A 38 89.02 -53.90 27.05
C GLY A 38 89.29 -53.11 25.75
N GLY A 39 90.50 -52.63 25.43
CA GLY A 39 91.75 -52.54 26.19
C GLY A 39 93.01 -52.60 25.31
N GLY A 40 93.85 -51.53 25.29
CA GLY A 40 95.15 -51.46 24.56
C GLY A 40 95.01 -51.13 23.06
N ARG A 41 95.71 -50.19 22.39
CA ARG A 41 97.05 -49.56 22.49
C ARG A 41 98.25 -50.51 22.31
N VAL A 42 99.15 -50.22 21.34
CA VAL A 42 100.59 -49.81 21.53
C VAL A 42 101.46 -50.03 20.26
N LEU A 43 102.32 -49.02 19.99
CA LEU A 43 103.55 -48.87 19.17
C LEU A 43 104.07 -49.90 18.13
N LYS A 44 104.46 -49.35 16.97
CA LYS A 44 105.84 -49.22 16.41
C LYS A 44 106.91 -50.26 16.80
N MET A 45 107.52 -50.90 15.80
CA MET A 45 108.93 -51.35 15.82
C MET A 45 109.61 -51.20 14.44
N VAL A 46 110.94 -51.00 14.48
CA VAL A 46 111.90 -51.05 13.36
C VAL A 46 113.04 -51.93 13.85
N THR A 47 113.56 -52.86 13.05
CA THR A 47 114.86 -53.52 13.27
C THR A 47 115.38 -54.10 11.95
N GLU A 48 116.67 -53.90 11.68
CA GLU A 48 117.42 -54.50 10.57
C GLU A 48 117.86 -55.94 10.91
N MET A 49 118.10 -56.76 9.89
CA MET A 49 119.24 -57.70 9.89
C MET A 49 119.85 -57.77 8.49
N GLY A 50 121.17 -57.77 8.41
CA GLY A 50 121.95 -57.98 7.18
C GLY A 50 122.76 -59.28 7.22
N SER A 51 123.89 -59.28 6.49
CA SER A 51 124.78 -60.43 6.17
C SER A 51 124.29 -61.27 4.97
N SER A 52 125.12 -61.74 4.03
CA SER A 52 126.60 -61.83 3.91
C SER A 52 126.98 -61.81 2.40
N ALA A 53 127.95 -61.03 1.91
CA ALA A 53 129.42 -61.22 1.92
C ALA A 53 129.96 -62.23 0.86
N VAL A 54 131.25 -62.07 0.48
CA VAL A 54 131.98 -62.70 -0.67
C VAL A 54 131.67 -62.03 -2.02
N GLY A 55 132.63 -61.67 -2.88
CA GLY A 55 134.10 -61.80 -2.86
C GLY A 55 134.60 -61.99 -4.30
N GLY A 56 135.47 -61.12 -4.81
CA GLY A 56 135.82 -61.09 -6.25
C GLY A 56 136.92 -62.09 -6.67
N ILE A 57 137.18 -62.17 -7.98
CA ILE A 57 138.47 -62.56 -8.63
C ILE A 57 138.39 -62.30 -10.15
N SER A 58 139.44 -61.68 -10.69
CA SER A 58 139.95 -61.84 -12.08
C SER A 58 141.32 -62.53 -11.94
N PRO A 59 141.91 -63.26 -12.93
CA PRO A 59 141.81 -63.01 -14.38
C PRO A 59 141.88 -64.26 -15.33
N ALA A 60 141.82 -63.97 -16.63
CA ALA A 60 142.39 -64.65 -17.80
C ALA A 60 142.89 -66.12 -17.74
N LEU A 61 142.30 -67.01 -18.57
CA LEU A 61 143.01 -67.72 -19.65
C LEU A 61 142.05 -68.39 -20.68
N SER A 62 142.59 -68.83 -21.81
CA SER A 62 142.00 -69.73 -22.83
C SER A 62 140.91 -69.15 -23.76
N ALA A 63 141.39 -68.46 -24.80
CA ALA A 63 140.58 -68.12 -25.97
C ALA A 63 140.25 -69.37 -26.80
N ASN A 64 139.06 -69.95 -26.60
CA ASN A 64 138.24 -70.64 -27.62
C ASN A 64 136.87 -71.13 -27.09
N ALA A 65 136.55 -71.00 -25.79
CA ALA A 65 135.24 -71.33 -25.23
C ALA A 65 134.25 -70.14 -25.13
N ALA A 66 134.69 -68.91 -25.40
CA ALA A 66 133.94 -67.69 -25.10
C ALA A 66 132.71 -67.41 -26.01
N LYS A 67 132.51 -68.19 -27.09
CA LYS A 67 131.43 -67.94 -28.06
C LYS A 67 130.11 -68.65 -27.73
N SER A 68 130.15 -69.80 -27.05
CA SER A 68 128.95 -70.57 -26.65
C SER A 68 128.33 -70.09 -25.34
N PHE A 69 129.14 -69.58 -24.39
CA PHE A 69 128.63 -69.08 -23.11
C PHE A 69 127.92 -67.72 -23.21
N LEU A 70 128.32 -66.84 -24.13
CA LEU A 70 127.60 -65.59 -24.41
C LEU A 70 126.20 -65.87 -24.98
N GLU A 71 126.07 -66.87 -25.85
CA GLU A 71 124.80 -67.24 -26.49
C GLU A 71 123.84 -67.92 -25.49
N ALA A 72 124.36 -68.66 -24.51
CA ALA A 72 123.57 -69.18 -23.39
C ALA A 72 123.12 -68.07 -22.42
N ALA A 73 124.03 -67.15 -22.03
CA ALA A 73 123.71 -66.07 -21.10
C ALA A 73 122.69 -65.06 -21.67
N ASP A 74 122.75 -64.75 -22.98
CA ASP A 74 121.73 -63.91 -23.63
C ASP A 74 120.39 -64.64 -23.81
N LYS A 75 120.38 -65.98 -23.83
CA LYS A 75 119.14 -66.77 -23.87
C LYS A 75 118.44 -66.77 -22.51
N ASP A 76 119.16 -67.05 -21.42
CA ASP A 76 118.61 -67.03 -20.07
C ASP A 76 118.12 -65.62 -19.68
N LYS A 77 118.85 -64.57 -20.10
CA LYS A 77 118.43 -63.17 -19.94
C LYS A 77 117.13 -62.86 -20.68
N LYS A 78 116.94 -63.38 -21.89
CA LYS A 78 115.69 -63.24 -22.66
C LYS A 78 114.53 -64.03 -22.05
N GLU A 79 114.77 -65.20 -21.47
CA GLU A 79 113.73 -65.95 -20.75
C GLU A 79 113.31 -65.24 -19.45
N MET A 80 114.27 -64.69 -18.69
CA MET A 80 113.97 -63.88 -17.50
C MET A 80 113.26 -62.56 -17.85
N GLN A 81 113.58 -61.93 -18.97
CA GLN A 81 112.80 -60.79 -19.50
C GLN A 81 111.39 -61.23 -19.89
N GLY A 82 111.22 -62.34 -20.63
CA GLY A 82 109.91 -62.86 -21.03
C GLY A 82 109.02 -63.29 -19.85
N LEU A 83 109.60 -63.75 -18.74
CA LEU A 83 108.88 -64.02 -17.50
C LEU A 83 108.52 -62.73 -16.74
N ASN A 84 109.42 -61.75 -16.69
CA ASN A 84 109.13 -60.44 -16.10
C ASN A 84 108.07 -59.67 -16.89
N ASP A 85 108.07 -59.74 -18.23
CA ASP A 85 107.03 -59.13 -19.07
C ASP A 85 105.68 -59.81 -18.86
N ARG A 86 105.65 -61.14 -18.66
CA ARG A 86 104.42 -61.85 -18.28
C ARG A 86 103.93 -61.43 -16.90
N LEU A 87 104.82 -61.34 -15.91
CA LEU A 87 104.49 -60.83 -14.57
C LEU A 87 104.01 -59.38 -14.61
N GLY A 88 104.63 -58.52 -15.43
CA GLY A 88 104.19 -57.14 -15.67
C GLY A 88 102.78 -57.09 -16.24
N ASN A 89 102.49 -57.88 -17.28
CA ASN A 89 101.15 -58.00 -17.84
C ASN A 89 100.12 -58.54 -16.82
N TYR A 90 100.49 -59.49 -15.96
CA TYR A 90 99.62 -59.96 -14.87
C TYR A 90 99.41 -58.89 -13.80
N ILE A 91 100.45 -58.16 -13.40
CA ILE A 91 100.39 -57.06 -12.41
C ILE A 91 99.53 -55.91 -12.96
N ASP A 92 99.66 -55.54 -14.23
CA ASP A 92 98.84 -54.49 -14.83
C ASP A 92 97.39 -54.95 -15.04
N ARG A 93 97.16 -56.25 -15.28
CA ARG A 93 95.81 -56.82 -15.28
C ARG A 93 95.20 -56.84 -13.88
N VAL A 94 95.98 -57.18 -12.84
CA VAL A 94 95.55 -57.11 -11.44
C VAL A 94 95.27 -55.67 -11.04
N LYS A 95 96.14 -54.70 -11.34
CA LYS A 95 95.88 -53.27 -11.10
C LYS A 95 94.62 -52.77 -11.81
N LYS A 96 94.40 -53.14 -13.07
CA LYS A 96 93.17 -52.81 -13.80
C LYS A 96 91.93 -53.43 -13.14
N LEU A 97 92.02 -54.68 -12.69
CA LEU A 97 90.94 -55.34 -11.96
C LEU A 97 90.72 -54.73 -10.57
N GLU A 98 91.78 -54.33 -9.85
CA GLU A 98 91.70 -53.63 -8.56
C GLU A 98 91.10 -52.22 -8.72
N GLU A 99 91.45 -51.50 -9.78
CA GLU A 99 90.89 -50.19 -10.09
C GLU A 99 89.42 -50.30 -10.52
N GLN A 100 89.08 -51.31 -11.34
CA GLN A 100 87.69 -51.65 -11.69
C GLN A 100 86.89 -52.06 -10.46
N ASN A 101 87.44 -52.91 -9.59
CA ASN A 101 86.76 -53.35 -8.37
C ASN A 101 86.60 -52.17 -7.39
N ARG A 102 87.57 -51.25 -7.31
CA ARG A 102 87.44 -50.02 -6.53
C ARG A 102 86.35 -49.09 -7.08
N LYS A 103 86.22 -48.98 -8.41
CA LYS A 103 85.11 -48.24 -9.06
C LYS A 103 83.76 -48.91 -8.79
N LEU A 104 83.64 -50.22 -8.98
CA LEU A 104 82.42 -50.98 -8.69
C LEU A 104 82.02 -50.93 -7.21
N VAL A 105 82.98 -50.94 -6.28
CA VAL A 105 82.71 -50.74 -4.85
C VAL A 105 82.21 -49.32 -4.57
N SER A 106 82.81 -48.29 -5.18
CA SER A 106 82.32 -46.90 -5.06
C SER A 106 80.91 -46.75 -5.65
N GLU A 107 80.65 -47.32 -6.82
CA GLU A 107 79.33 -47.31 -7.47
C GLU A 107 78.29 -48.08 -6.65
N LEU A 108 78.66 -49.21 -6.03
CA LEU A 108 77.79 -49.93 -5.10
C LEU A 108 77.53 -49.15 -3.81
N GLU A 109 78.51 -48.41 -3.29
CA GLU A 109 78.35 -47.56 -2.11
C GLU A 109 77.46 -46.34 -2.42
N ASP A 110 77.63 -45.72 -3.59
CA ASP A 110 76.76 -44.65 -4.09
C ASP A 110 75.32 -45.14 -4.35
N LEU A 111 75.16 -46.29 -5.02
CA LEU A 111 73.85 -46.91 -5.25
C LEU A 111 73.18 -47.28 -3.92
N ARG A 112 73.91 -47.86 -2.96
CA ARG A 112 73.40 -48.17 -1.62
C ARG A 112 73.08 -46.91 -0.81
N SER A 113 73.82 -45.82 -1.02
CA SER A 113 73.58 -44.52 -0.40
C SER A 113 72.34 -43.83 -1.00
N ARG A 114 72.04 -44.03 -2.29
CA ARG A 114 70.82 -43.52 -2.95
C ARG A 114 69.60 -44.43 -2.73
N TRP A 115 69.81 -45.73 -2.55
CA TRP A 115 68.74 -46.71 -2.32
C TRP A 115 67.86 -46.27 -1.16
N GLY A 116 66.58 -46.03 -1.46
CA GLY A 116 65.58 -45.59 -0.48
C GLY A 116 65.54 -44.08 -0.23
N LYS A 117 66.57 -43.28 -0.57
CA LYS A 117 66.50 -41.80 -0.45
C LYS A 117 65.43 -41.24 -1.38
N ASP A 118 65.52 -41.56 -2.66
CA ASP A 118 64.53 -41.15 -3.68
C ASP A 118 63.12 -41.60 -3.27
N THR A 119 62.98 -42.82 -2.74
CA THR A 119 61.71 -43.35 -2.22
C THR A 119 61.19 -42.56 -1.02
N THR A 120 62.06 -42.16 -0.08
CA THR A 120 61.67 -41.31 1.06
C THR A 120 61.34 -39.88 0.64
N GLU A 121 62.05 -39.29 -0.32
CA GLU A 121 61.76 -37.95 -0.85
C GLU A 121 60.44 -37.90 -1.62
N ILE A 122 60.17 -38.93 -2.43
CA ILE A 122 58.88 -39.11 -3.10
C ILE A 122 57.76 -39.29 -2.07
N LYS A 123 57.98 -40.11 -1.03
CA LYS A 123 57.02 -40.30 0.05
C LYS A 123 56.74 -38.99 0.80
N ILE A 124 57.77 -38.21 1.13
CA ILE A 124 57.63 -36.90 1.80
C ILE A 124 56.81 -35.95 0.92
N ARG A 125 57.17 -35.78 -0.36
CA ARG A 125 56.42 -34.93 -1.29
C ARG A 125 54.94 -35.33 -1.43
N TYR A 126 54.64 -36.62 -1.50
CA TYR A 126 53.25 -37.09 -1.50
C TYR A 126 52.54 -36.90 -0.15
N THR A 127 53.21 -37.08 1.00
CA THR A 127 52.58 -36.80 2.30
C THR A 127 52.32 -35.31 2.51
N ASP A 128 53.21 -34.45 2.04
CA ASP A 128 53.06 -32.99 2.13
C ASP A 128 51.90 -32.54 1.22
N SER A 129 51.89 -32.98 -0.04
CA SER A 129 50.79 -32.71 -0.98
C SER A 129 49.43 -33.23 -0.49
N LEU A 130 49.38 -34.43 0.11
CA LEU A 130 48.17 -34.95 0.75
C LEU A 130 47.75 -34.13 1.99
N SER A 131 48.71 -33.59 2.74
CA SER A 131 48.41 -32.72 3.90
C SER A 131 47.86 -31.37 3.46
N GLU A 132 48.39 -30.80 2.38
CA GLU A 132 47.93 -29.55 1.79
C GLU A 132 46.55 -29.71 1.13
N ALA A 133 46.33 -30.79 0.38
CA ALA A 133 45.02 -31.13 -0.17
C ALA A 133 43.95 -31.28 0.93
N ARG A 134 44.27 -31.95 2.04
CA ARG A 134 43.38 -32.04 3.21
C ARG A 134 43.09 -30.67 3.83
N LYS A 135 44.13 -29.85 4.06
CA LYS A 135 43.97 -28.49 4.58
C LYS A 135 43.10 -27.62 3.67
N ASN A 136 43.22 -27.79 2.35
CA ASN A 136 42.38 -27.07 1.38
C ASN A 136 40.92 -27.56 1.41
N ILE A 137 40.68 -28.86 1.58
CA ILE A 137 39.32 -29.41 1.82
C ILE A 137 38.73 -28.85 3.12
N ASP A 138 39.48 -28.85 4.22
CA ASP A 138 39.01 -28.34 5.52
C ASP A 138 38.70 -26.83 5.45
N ASN A 139 39.55 -26.05 4.78
CA ASN A 139 39.31 -24.62 4.53
C ASN A 139 38.08 -24.39 3.64
N ALA A 140 37.92 -25.17 2.56
CA ALA A 140 36.75 -25.07 1.69
C ALA A 140 35.45 -25.45 2.42
N ALA A 141 35.48 -26.50 3.26
CA ALA A 141 34.35 -26.90 4.10
C ALA A 141 33.99 -25.82 5.12
N ARG A 142 34.98 -25.17 5.75
CA ARG A 142 34.78 -24.04 6.65
C ARG A 142 34.15 -22.84 5.93
N ASN A 143 34.70 -22.45 4.78
CA ASN A 143 34.18 -21.33 3.98
C ASN A 143 32.76 -21.61 3.50
N LYS A 144 32.46 -22.84 3.08
CA LYS A 144 31.10 -23.27 2.73
C LYS A 144 30.15 -23.12 3.92
N ALA A 145 30.51 -23.65 5.09
CA ALA A 145 29.68 -23.53 6.29
C ALA A 145 29.43 -22.07 6.70
N GLU A 146 30.40 -21.18 6.53
CA GLU A 146 30.23 -19.75 6.77
C GLU A 146 29.25 -19.10 5.79
N VAL A 147 29.32 -19.46 4.50
CA VAL A 147 28.37 -19.01 3.48
C VAL A 147 26.97 -19.57 3.74
N ASP A 148 26.84 -20.86 4.08
CA ASP A 148 25.56 -21.50 4.39
C ASP A 148 24.86 -20.80 5.58
N VAL A 149 25.61 -20.40 6.62
CA VAL A 149 25.09 -19.60 7.75
C VAL A 149 24.66 -18.19 7.31
N LYS A 150 25.43 -17.53 6.43
CA LYS A 150 25.05 -16.21 5.87
C LYS A 150 23.77 -16.31 5.03
N VAL A 151 23.65 -17.35 4.20
CA VAL A 151 22.45 -17.62 3.38
C VAL A 151 21.24 -17.93 4.26
N ALA A 152 21.41 -18.66 5.37
CA ALA A 152 20.33 -18.91 6.32
C ALA A 152 19.81 -17.60 6.95
N ARG A 153 20.70 -16.74 7.45
CA ARG A 153 20.34 -15.43 8.02
C ARG A 153 19.64 -14.53 7.01
N LEU A 154 20.19 -14.39 5.80
CA LEU A 154 19.58 -13.56 4.76
C LEU A 154 18.20 -14.07 4.32
N LYS A 155 17.92 -15.38 4.42
CA LYS A 155 16.58 -15.92 4.19
C LYS A 155 15.61 -15.56 5.31
N GLU A 156 16.04 -15.64 6.56
CA GLU A 156 15.28 -15.22 7.74
C GLU A 156 14.95 -13.71 7.69
N ASP A 157 15.94 -12.87 7.36
CA ASP A 157 15.76 -11.43 7.15
C ASP A 157 14.75 -11.15 6.03
N LEU A 158 14.86 -11.84 4.88
CA LEU A 158 13.93 -11.69 3.75
C LEU A 158 12.50 -12.11 4.11
N GLU A 159 12.34 -13.17 4.90
CA GLU A 159 11.04 -13.64 5.38
C GLU A 159 10.44 -12.65 6.39
N GLU A 160 11.25 -12.05 7.27
CA GLU A 160 10.80 -10.98 8.16
C GLU A 160 10.36 -9.73 7.38
N TYR A 161 11.17 -9.25 6.43
CA TYR A 161 10.80 -8.10 5.58
C TYR A 161 9.53 -8.37 4.77
N ARG A 162 9.35 -9.59 4.27
CA ARG A 162 8.13 -10.01 3.59
C ARG A 162 6.92 -9.98 4.51
N ASN A 163 7.02 -10.56 5.71
CA ASN A 163 5.94 -10.56 6.70
C ASN A 163 5.56 -9.13 7.11
N ARG A 164 6.55 -8.24 7.31
CA ARG A 164 6.34 -6.81 7.58
C ARG A 164 5.64 -6.10 6.41
N TYR A 165 6.01 -6.41 5.17
CA TYR A 165 5.35 -5.87 3.98
C TYR A 165 3.89 -6.33 3.86
N GLU A 166 3.62 -7.63 4.02
CA GLU A 166 2.27 -8.20 3.98
C GLU A 166 1.38 -7.66 5.12
N GLU A 167 1.93 -7.40 6.30
CA GLU A 167 1.25 -6.71 7.41
C GLU A 167 0.90 -5.25 7.07
N ILE A 168 1.83 -4.50 6.47
CA ILE A 168 1.58 -3.12 6.04
C ILE A 168 0.52 -3.07 4.93
N GLN A 169 0.52 -4.03 4.00
CA GLN A 169 -0.52 -4.12 2.97
C GLN A 169 -1.89 -4.42 3.59
N ARG A 170 -1.99 -5.41 4.48
CA ARG A 170 -3.26 -5.72 5.19
C ARG A 170 -3.81 -4.52 5.98
N ARG A 171 -2.94 -3.71 6.60
CA ARG A 171 -3.35 -2.45 7.25
C ARG A 171 -3.85 -1.41 6.25
N ARG A 172 -3.15 -1.21 5.13
CA ARG A 172 -3.57 -0.29 4.06
C ARG A 172 -4.90 -0.70 3.41
N GLU A 173 -5.15 -2.00 3.28
CA GLU A 173 -6.43 -2.54 2.81
C GLU A 173 -7.54 -2.27 3.81
N ALA A 174 -7.32 -2.52 5.11
CA ALA A 174 -8.28 -2.18 6.16
C ALA A 174 -8.58 -0.67 6.24
N ASP A 175 -7.55 0.18 6.18
CA ASP A 175 -7.70 1.64 6.14
C ASP A 175 -8.50 2.08 4.90
N ARG A 176 -8.28 1.45 3.74
CA ARG A 176 -9.03 1.71 2.51
C ARG A 176 -10.50 1.30 2.66
N ASP A 177 -10.79 0.16 3.27
CA ASP A 177 -12.16 -0.29 3.53
C ASP A 177 -12.87 0.63 4.54
N HIS A 178 -12.17 1.11 5.57
CA HIS A 178 -12.68 2.15 6.47
C HIS A 178 -12.97 3.47 5.73
N ILE A 179 -12.07 3.94 4.87
CA ILE A 179 -12.27 5.14 4.04
C ILE A 179 -13.49 5.00 3.12
N THR A 180 -13.67 3.85 2.45
CA THR A 180 -14.87 3.63 1.61
C THR A 180 -16.14 3.59 2.46
N THR A 181 -16.10 2.98 3.64
CA THR A 181 -17.23 2.94 4.58
C THR A 181 -17.63 4.36 5.02
N PHE A 182 -16.67 5.19 5.46
CA PHE A 182 -16.94 6.57 5.84
C PHE A 182 -17.39 7.42 4.65
N THR A 183 -16.88 7.18 3.44
CA THR A 183 -17.32 7.88 2.22
C THR A 183 -18.79 7.58 1.92
N ASN A 184 -19.22 6.32 2.06
CA ASN A 184 -20.61 5.93 1.88
C ASN A 184 -21.51 6.55 2.96
N MET A 185 -21.09 6.53 4.24
CA MET A 185 -21.84 7.18 5.33
C MET A 185 -22.00 8.69 5.12
N ILE A 186 -20.97 9.37 4.60
CA ILE A 186 -21.02 10.79 4.25
C ILE A 186 -22.00 11.03 3.09
N ALA A 187 -21.98 10.18 2.06
CA ALA A 187 -22.91 10.27 0.94
C ALA A 187 -24.37 10.05 1.39
N ASP A 188 -24.64 9.03 2.20
CA ASP A 188 -25.96 8.78 2.78
C ASP A 188 -26.46 9.99 3.58
N ALA A 189 -25.64 10.52 4.49
CA ALA A 189 -25.97 11.72 5.28
C ALA A 189 -26.19 12.98 4.42
N GLN A 190 -25.45 13.14 3.31
CA GLN A 190 -25.69 14.22 2.35
C GLN A 190 -27.05 14.07 1.65
N THR A 191 -27.44 12.85 1.25
CA THR A 191 -28.78 12.63 0.66
C THR A 191 -29.89 12.88 1.66
N GLU A 192 -29.72 12.49 2.94
CA GLU A 192 -30.69 12.76 4.00
C GLU A 192 -30.84 14.28 4.24
N LEU A 193 -29.73 15.01 4.32
CA LEU A 193 -29.76 16.47 4.46
C LEU A 193 -30.47 17.15 3.29
N GLU A 194 -30.28 16.69 2.05
CA GLU A 194 -30.96 17.25 0.88
C GLU A 194 -32.47 16.92 0.87
N MET A 195 -32.84 15.70 1.25
CA MET A 195 -34.27 15.33 1.45
C MET A 195 -34.93 16.20 2.53
N LEU A 196 -34.25 16.42 3.67
CA LEU A 196 -34.75 17.26 4.75
C LEU A 196 -34.85 18.74 4.34
N ARG A 197 -33.88 19.27 3.58
CA ARG A 197 -33.92 20.63 3.01
C ARG A 197 -35.09 20.81 2.04
N SER A 198 -35.30 19.84 1.15
CA SER A 198 -36.41 19.83 0.21
C SER A 198 -37.77 19.79 0.93
N ARG A 199 -37.91 18.93 1.95
CA ARG A 199 -39.10 18.85 2.80
C ARG A 199 -39.35 20.15 3.60
N TRP A 200 -38.30 20.75 4.16
CA TRP A 200 -38.41 22.02 4.86
C TRP A 200 -38.91 23.12 3.92
N LYS A 201 -38.33 23.22 2.71
CA LYS A 201 -38.79 24.17 1.69
C LYS A 201 -40.27 23.97 1.32
N GLN A 202 -40.71 22.72 1.13
CA GLN A 202 -42.12 22.40 0.86
C GLN A 202 -43.03 22.91 1.98
N LEU A 203 -42.70 22.63 3.24
CA LEU A 203 -43.46 23.09 4.40
C LEU A 203 -43.48 24.62 4.51
N THR A 204 -42.37 25.31 4.24
CA THR A 204 -42.31 26.78 4.23
C THR A 204 -43.12 27.40 3.09
N ASP A 205 -43.21 26.75 1.93
CA ASP A 205 -44.03 27.23 0.82
C ASP A 205 -45.54 26.92 1.05
N GLU A 206 -45.88 25.82 1.73
CA GLU A 206 -47.23 25.55 2.25
C GLU A 206 -47.65 26.55 3.33
N GLU A 207 -46.78 26.87 4.28
CA GLU A 207 -46.99 27.88 5.32
C GLU A 207 -47.31 29.25 4.71
N LYS A 208 -46.53 29.71 3.73
CA LYS A 208 -46.81 30.96 3.00
C LYS A 208 -48.18 30.92 2.31
N ARG A 209 -48.56 29.78 1.70
CA ARG A 209 -49.87 29.64 1.06
C ARG A 209 -50.99 29.78 2.10
N LEU A 210 -50.88 29.09 3.24
CA LEU A 210 -51.85 29.16 4.33
C LEU A 210 -51.95 30.56 4.94
N ILE A 211 -50.84 31.29 5.08
CA ILE A 211 -50.84 32.70 5.51
C ILE A 211 -51.61 33.57 4.52
N SER A 212 -51.38 33.40 3.21
CA SER A 212 -52.09 34.14 2.15
C SER A 212 -53.59 33.80 2.12
N ASP A 213 -53.96 32.52 2.23
CA ASP A 213 -55.35 32.09 2.30
C ASP A 213 -56.05 32.63 3.56
N ASN A 214 -55.39 32.60 4.72
CA ASN A 214 -55.93 33.15 5.97
C ASN A 214 -56.14 34.68 5.89
N ALA A 215 -55.18 35.41 5.29
CA ALA A 215 -55.34 36.84 5.04
C ALA A 215 -56.56 37.13 4.14
N ARG A 216 -56.77 36.34 3.07
CA ARG A 216 -57.94 36.47 2.19
C ARG A 216 -59.25 36.19 2.94
N TYR A 217 -59.32 35.13 3.75
CA TYR A 217 -60.50 34.85 4.58
C TYR A 217 -60.76 35.94 5.62
N TRP A 218 -59.73 36.59 6.14
CA TRP A 218 -59.88 37.72 7.05
C TRP A 218 -60.47 38.95 6.35
N GLU A 219 -60.04 39.23 5.12
CA GLU A 219 -60.59 40.31 4.28
C GLU A 219 -62.04 40.02 3.86
N GLU A 220 -62.34 38.77 3.44
CA GLU A 220 -63.70 38.30 3.14
C GLU A 220 -64.63 38.42 4.38
N LEU A 221 -64.14 38.03 5.56
CA LEU A 221 -64.87 38.15 6.83
C LEU A 221 -65.10 39.61 7.24
N GLN A 222 -64.09 40.47 7.10
CA GLN A 222 -64.21 41.89 7.43
C GLN A 222 -65.18 42.59 6.48
N LYS A 223 -65.16 42.24 5.20
CA LYS A 223 -66.16 42.73 4.25
C LYS A 223 -67.56 42.28 4.66
N ALA A 224 -67.78 41.00 4.92
CA ALA A 224 -69.09 40.49 5.34
C ALA A 224 -69.61 41.13 6.65
N ARG A 225 -68.70 41.55 7.55
CA ARG A 225 -69.05 42.36 8.73
C ARG A 225 -69.50 43.77 8.35
N ASN A 226 -68.74 44.46 7.51
CA ASN A 226 -69.09 45.80 7.04
C ASN A 226 -70.43 45.78 6.27
N ASP A 227 -70.63 44.81 5.37
CA ASP A 227 -71.87 44.61 4.61
C ASP A 227 -73.07 44.36 5.56
N LEU A 228 -72.88 43.59 6.64
CA LEU A 228 -73.89 43.40 7.69
C LEU A 228 -74.17 44.70 8.47
N ASP A 229 -73.12 45.43 8.88
CA ASP A 229 -73.26 46.68 9.61
C ASP A 229 -74.02 47.72 8.76
N GLU A 230 -73.75 47.81 7.45
CA GLU A 230 -74.46 48.67 6.49
C GLU A 230 -75.95 48.28 6.35
N GLU A 231 -76.27 46.99 6.23
CA GLU A 231 -77.66 46.51 6.22
C GLU A 231 -78.38 46.77 7.56
N THR A 232 -77.68 46.69 8.71
CA THR A 232 -78.29 47.05 10.01
C THR A 232 -78.58 48.55 10.11
N LEU A 233 -77.68 49.41 9.60
CA LEU A 233 -77.91 50.85 9.53
C LEU A 233 -79.07 51.18 8.59
N GLY A 234 -79.11 50.58 7.39
CA GLY A 234 -80.24 50.73 6.47
C GLY A 234 -81.57 50.29 7.07
N SER A 235 -81.60 49.17 7.79
CA SER A 235 -82.79 48.69 8.52
C SER A 235 -83.25 49.69 9.60
N ILE A 236 -82.30 50.30 10.34
CA ILE A 236 -82.57 51.34 11.34
C ILE A 236 -83.10 52.62 10.67
N ASP A 237 -82.50 53.06 9.56
CA ASP A 237 -82.93 54.25 8.82
C ASP A 237 -84.35 54.08 8.25
N PHE A 238 -84.66 52.91 7.66
CA PHE A 238 -86.03 52.60 7.23
C PHE A 238 -87.01 52.54 8.42
N HIS A 239 -86.57 52.05 9.58
CA HIS A 239 -87.41 52.07 10.79
C HIS A 239 -87.73 53.51 11.23
N TYR A 240 -86.73 54.40 11.26
CA TYR A 240 -86.93 55.81 11.58
C TYR A 240 -87.83 56.52 10.56
N GLN A 241 -87.63 56.31 9.26
CA GLN A 241 -88.51 56.86 8.21
C GLN A 241 -89.96 56.40 8.39
N VAL A 242 -90.19 55.12 8.68
CA VAL A 242 -91.52 54.57 8.98
C VAL A 242 -92.10 55.16 10.27
N GLN A 243 -91.29 55.47 11.27
CA GLN A 243 -91.75 56.14 12.49
C GLN A 243 -92.14 57.59 12.22
N THR A 244 -91.29 58.38 11.56
CA THR A 244 -91.59 59.78 11.21
C THR A 244 -92.87 59.88 10.37
N LEU A 245 -93.03 59.04 9.34
CA LEU A 245 -94.25 59.02 8.52
C LEU A 245 -95.52 58.65 9.33
N LYS A 246 -95.40 57.81 10.37
CA LYS A 246 -96.52 57.52 11.28
C LYS A 246 -96.85 58.72 12.17
N GLU A 247 -95.84 59.39 12.71
CA GLU A 247 -95.99 60.58 13.54
C GLU A 247 -96.59 61.75 12.74
N GLU A 248 -96.17 61.94 11.48
CA GLU A 248 -96.77 62.89 10.54
C GLU A 248 -98.23 62.56 10.22
N LEU A 249 -98.56 61.28 9.94
CA LEU A 249 -99.95 60.85 9.71
C LEU A 249 -100.84 61.06 10.94
N GLU A 250 -100.32 60.80 12.15
CA GLU A 250 -101.05 61.09 13.38
C GLU A 250 -101.22 62.59 13.60
N PHE A 251 -100.18 63.39 13.36
CA PHE A 251 -100.25 64.85 13.46
C PHE A 251 -101.29 65.43 12.49
N LEU A 252 -101.23 65.06 11.21
CA LEU A 252 -102.20 65.46 10.19
C LEU A 252 -103.63 65.06 10.57
N ARG A 253 -103.82 63.84 11.11
CA ARG A 253 -105.11 63.39 11.61
C ARG A 253 -105.60 64.25 12.78
N ARG A 254 -104.75 64.56 13.76
CA ARG A 254 -105.09 65.41 14.92
C ARG A 254 -105.43 66.84 14.48
N VAL A 255 -104.62 67.44 13.60
CA VAL A 255 -104.87 68.78 13.03
C VAL A 255 -106.20 68.79 12.30
N HIS A 256 -106.46 67.85 11.40
CA HIS A 256 -107.73 67.81 10.68
C HIS A 256 -108.94 67.61 11.61
N GLU A 257 -108.81 66.75 12.63
CA GLU A 257 -109.87 66.56 13.62
C GLU A 257 -110.09 67.82 14.50
N GLN A 258 -109.07 68.65 14.68
CA GLN A 258 -109.13 69.91 15.41
C GLN A 258 -109.66 71.06 14.53
N GLU A 259 -109.24 71.17 13.28
CA GLU A 259 -109.84 72.06 12.27
C GLU A 259 -111.34 71.78 12.11
N VAL A 260 -111.76 70.51 12.08
CA VAL A 260 -113.18 70.14 12.03
C VAL A 260 -113.92 70.62 13.29
N LYS A 261 -113.32 70.49 14.48
CA LYS A 261 -113.90 71.01 15.74
C LYS A 261 -113.93 72.53 15.79
N GLU A 262 -112.90 73.21 15.29
CA GLU A 262 -112.82 74.67 15.25
C GLU A 262 -113.76 75.28 14.21
N LEU A 263 -113.91 74.67 13.03
CA LEU A 263 -114.93 75.04 12.04
C LEU A 263 -116.34 74.82 12.59
N GLN A 264 -116.57 73.76 13.36
CA GLN A 264 -117.83 73.55 14.09
C GLN A 264 -118.06 74.58 15.21
N ALA A 265 -117.01 75.01 15.92
CA ALA A 265 -117.10 75.99 17.01
C ALA A 265 -117.23 77.43 16.52
N LEU A 266 -116.51 77.83 15.45
CA LEU A 266 -116.62 79.13 14.80
C LEU A 266 -118.00 79.33 14.17
N LEU A 267 -118.59 78.27 13.62
CA LEU A 267 -120.00 78.26 13.19
C LEU A 267 -120.97 78.51 14.36
N ALA A 268 -120.59 78.14 15.59
CA ALA A 268 -121.41 78.28 16.80
C ALA A 268 -121.18 79.59 17.58
N GLN A 269 -120.10 80.34 17.32
CA GLN A 269 -119.60 81.36 18.25
C GLN A 269 -119.15 82.68 17.59
N ALA A 270 -119.77 83.07 16.48
CA ALA A 270 -119.54 84.37 15.85
C ALA A 270 -120.37 85.51 16.49
N PRO A 271 -119.76 86.36 17.32
CA PRO A 271 -120.07 87.79 17.31
C PRO A 271 -118.80 88.65 17.10
N ALA A 272 -119.03 89.93 16.81
CA ALA A 272 -117.99 90.84 16.33
C ALA A 272 -117.21 91.57 17.44
N ASP A 273 -115.96 91.89 17.08
CA ASP A 273 -115.10 92.96 17.60
C ASP A 273 -114.33 92.73 18.92
N THR A 274 -113.07 92.31 18.78
CA THR A 274 -112.08 92.08 19.86
C THR A 274 -110.75 92.81 19.59
N ARG A 275 -110.76 93.75 18.64
CA ARG A 275 -109.58 94.24 17.89
C ARG A 275 -108.54 95.04 18.68
N GLU A 276 -108.91 95.65 19.80
CA GLU A 276 -107.99 96.49 20.59
C GLU A 276 -107.24 95.75 21.72
N PHE A 277 -107.85 94.72 22.33
CA PHE A 277 -107.19 93.89 23.34
C PHE A 277 -105.96 93.17 22.75
N PHE A 278 -106.15 92.51 21.60
CA PHE A 278 -105.08 91.83 20.88
C PHE A 278 -103.94 92.76 20.46
N LYS A 279 -104.21 94.05 20.22
CA LYS A 279 -103.17 95.00 19.77
C LYS A 279 -102.10 95.26 20.82
N ASN A 280 -102.47 95.33 22.10
CA ASN A 280 -101.53 95.60 23.19
C ASN A 280 -100.78 94.33 23.62
N GLU A 281 -101.48 93.20 23.75
CA GLU A 281 -100.85 91.91 24.06
C GLU A 281 -99.85 91.49 22.96
N LEU A 282 -100.22 91.65 21.68
CA LEU A 282 -99.30 91.40 20.56
C LEU A 282 -98.06 92.30 20.63
N ALA A 283 -98.19 93.56 21.04
CA ALA A 283 -97.07 94.50 21.14
C ALA A 283 -96.11 94.18 22.30
N LEU A 284 -96.59 93.60 23.40
CA LEU A 284 -95.76 93.09 24.49
C LEU A 284 -95.08 91.78 24.09
N ALA A 285 -95.84 90.80 23.58
CA ALA A 285 -95.29 89.54 23.11
C ALA A 285 -94.20 89.72 22.03
N ILE A 286 -94.37 90.66 21.09
CA ILE A 286 -93.35 90.99 20.08
C ILE A 286 -92.06 91.54 20.71
N ARG A 287 -92.13 92.27 21.83
CA ARG A 287 -90.93 92.78 22.52
C ARG A 287 -90.18 91.63 23.19
N ASP A 288 -90.88 90.82 23.99
CA ASP A 288 -90.26 89.73 24.75
C ASP A 288 -89.66 88.69 23.80
N ILE A 289 -90.37 88.34 22.72
CA ILE A 289 -89.86 87.48 21.63
C ILE A 289 -88.57 88.05 21.03
N LYS A 290 -88.47 89.37 20.85
CA LYS A 290 -87.28 90.01 20.27
C LYS A 290 -86.09 89.94 21.24
N ASP A 291 -86.30 90.24 22.52
CA ASP A 291 -85.24 90.21 23.52
C ASP A 291 -84.72 88.76 23.75
N GLU A 292 -85.62 87.76 23.69
CA GLU A 292 -85.28 86.34 23.71
C GLU A 292 -84.43 85.94 22.48
N TYR A 293 -84.81 86.39 21.27
CA TYR A 293 -84.01 86.16 20.06
C TYR A 293 -82.64 86.85 20.12
N ASP A 294 -82.55 88.07 20.65
CA ASP A 294 -81.27 88.78 20.83
C ASP A 294 -80.37 88.08 21.87
N TYR A 295 -80.95 87.45 22.91
CA TYR A 295 -80.23 86.59 23.86
C TYR A 295 -79.72 85.30 23.19
N ILE A 296 -80.58 84.56 22.50
CA ILE A 296 -80.21 83.32 21.78
C ILE A 296 -79.12 83.60 20.73
N ALA A 297 -79.25 84.70 19.96
CA ALA A 297 -78.27 85.10 18.95
C ALA A 297 -76.93 85.58 19.52
N LYS A 298 -76.88 85.95 20.80
CA LYS A 298 -75.65 86.28 21.53
C LYS A 298 -75.02 85.02 22.12
N GLN A 299 -75.81 84.17 22.76
CA GLN A 299 -75.39 82.91 23.36
C GLN A 299 -74.82 81.96 22.29
N GLY A 300 -75.56 81.72 21.21
CA GLY A 300 -75.10 80.89 20.09
C GLY A 300 -73.80 81.39 19.43
N ARG A 301 -73.51 82.70 19.54
CA ARG A 301 -72.25 83.28 19.05
C ARG A 301 -71.08 82.94 19.98
N GLN A 302 -71.27 82.99 21.30
CA GLN A 302 -70.25 82.58 22.28
C GLN A 302 -70.02 81.07 22.28
N ASP A 303 -71.08 80.29 22.16
CA ASP A 303 -70.99 78.83 22.07
C ASP A 303 -70.28 78.41 20.79
N MET A 304 -70.58 79.05 19.65
CA MET A 304 -69.86 78.82 18.41
C MET A 304 -68.40 79.30 18.46
N GLU A 305 -68.08 80.44 19.08
CA GLU A 305 -66.69 80.91 19.24
C GLU A 305 -65.87 79.98 20.16
N SER A 306 -66.44 79.53 21.27
CA SER A 306 -65.79 78.59 22.20
C SER A 306 -65.62 77.20 21.58
N TRP A 307 -66.63 76.72 20.84
CA TRP A 307 -66.54 75.48 20.05
C TRP A 307 -65.46 75.55 18.98
N TYR A 308 -65.37 76.64 18.22
CA TYR A 308 -64.29 76.84 17.24
C TYR A 308 -62.91 76.86 17.90
N LYS A 309 -62.74 77.54 19.04
CA LYS A 309 -61.48 77.53 19.79
C LYS A 309 -61.09 76.14 20.28
N LEU A 310 -62.06 75.37 20.80
CA LEU A 310 -61.84 73.98 21.22
C LEU A 310 -61.43 73.12 20.02
N LYS A 311 -62.15 73.22 18.89
CA LYS A 311 -61.88 72.42 17.69
C LYS A 311 -60.53 72.76 17.05
N VAL A 312 -60.15 74.04 17.01
CA VAL A 312 -58.81 74.46 16.56
C VAL A 312 -57.72 73.90 17.49
N SER A 313 -57.92 73.96 18.81
CA SER A 313 -56.97 73.39 19.78
C SER A 313 -56.82 71.87 19.64
N GLU A 314 -57.92 71.14 19.43
CA GLU A 314 -57.93 69.69 19.20
C GLU A 314 -57.22 69.32 17.89
N VAL A 315 -57.53 70.00 16.79
CA VAL A 315 -56.87 69.79 15.49
C VAL A 315 -55.37 70.10 15.59
N GLN A 316 -54.98 71.17 16.30
CA GLN A 316 -53.58 71.52 16.51
C GLN A 316 -52.85 70.49 17.39
N GLY A 317 -53.50 69.97 18.43
CA GLY A 317 -52.95 68.89 19.27
C GLY A 317 -52.79 67.56 18.52
N ASN A 318 -53.76 67.19 17.69
CA ASN A 318 -53.69 66.00 16.84
C ASN A 318 -52.60 66.14 15.77
N ALA A 319 -52.46 67.33 15.16
CA ALA A 319 -51.36 67.63 14.24
C ALA A 319 -49.99 67.54 14.92
N GLN A 320 -49.86 68.02 16.17
CA GLN A 320 -48.61 67.90 16.94
C GLN A 320 -48.26 66.45 17.29
N ARG A 321 -49.22 65.62 17.70
CA ARG A 321 -48.99 64.17 17.92
C ARG A 321 -48.57 63.47 16.63
N SER A 322 -49.31 63.66 15.55
CA SER A 322 -48.99 63.09 14.23
C SER A 322 -47.59 63.51 13.75
N ALA A 323 -47.18 64.76 13.99
CA ALA A 323 -45.83 65.23 13.69
C ALA A 323 -44.75 64.59 14.59
N MET A 324 -45.02 64.37 15.88
CA MET A 324 -44.11 63.64 16.79
C MET A 324 -43.95 62.19 16.36
N ASP A 325 -45.04 61.48 16.08
CA ASP A 325 -45.03 60.07 15.64
C ASP A 325 -44.30 59.93 14.29
N SER A 326 -44.53 60.85 13.34
CA SER A 326 -43.82 60.87 12.06
C SER A 326 -42.32 61.14 12.23
N ASN A 327 -41.92 62.00 13.18
CA ASN A 327 -40.50 62.24 13.47
C ASN A 327 -39.85 61.02 14.14
N TYR A 328 -40.54 60.34 15.06
CA TYR A 328 -40.07 59.08 15.65
C TYR A 328 -39.84 58.01 14.58
N GLN A 329 -40.81 57.78 13.71
CA GLN A 329 -40.68 56.86 12.57
C GLN A 329 -39.53 57.24 11.63
N ARG A 330 -39.31 58.55 11.38
CA ARG A 330 -38.17 59.02 10.58
C ARG A 330 -36.83 58.75 11.25
N GLU A 331 -36.70 58.94 12.56
CA GLU A 331 -35.48 58.59 13.30
C GLU A 331 -35.22 57.08 13.30
N GLU A 332 -36.25 56.26 13.49
CA GLU A 332 -36.10 54.81 13.50
C GLU A 332 -35.72 54.28 12.11
N VAL A 333 -36.35 54.78 11.04
CA VAL A 333 -35.94 54.52 9.65
C VAL A 333 -34.50 54.99 9.39
N LYS A 334 -34.06 56.11 9.98
CA LYS A 334 -32.67 56.56 9.88
C LYS A 334 -31.71 55.58 10.58
N ARG A 335 -31.97 55.21 11.84
CA ARG A 335 -31.15 54.24 12.59
C ARG A 335 -31.06 52.89 11.87
N MET A 336 -32.15 52.42 11.28
CA MET A 336 -32.18 51.20 10.47
C MET A 336 -31.31 51.34 9.21
N ARG A 337 -31.36 52.47 8.51
CA ARG A 337 -30.47 52.74 7.34
C ARG A 337 -28.99 52.80 7.74
N ASP A 338 -28.68 53.47 8.85
CA ASP A 338 -27.31 53.60 9.34
C ASP A 338 -26.75 52.20 9.71
N ASN A 339 -27.51 51.38 10.43
CA ASN A 339 -27.15 49.99 10.73
C ASN A 339 -27.03 49.10 9.48
N ILE A 340 -27.89 49.28 8.47
CA ILE A 340 -27.75 48.60 7.16
C ILE A 340 -26.47 49.06 6.44
N GLY A 341 -26.07 50.32 6.60
CA GLY A 341 -24.79 50.84 6.12
C GLY A 341 -23.60 50.15 6.77
N ASP A 342 -23.59 50.09 8.11
CA ASP A 342 -22.53 49.41 8.88
C ASP A 342 -22.42 47.91 8.55
N LEU A 343 -23.56 47.23 8.38
CA LEU A 343 -23.59 45.82 7.99
C LEU A 343 -23.09 45.61 6.56
N ARG A 344 -23.41 46.51 5.62
CA ARG A 344 -22.86 46.48 4.25
C ARG A 344 -21.35 46.74 4.23
N GLN A 345 -20.85 47.67 5.05
CA GLN A 345 -19.41 47.92 5.16
C GLN A 345 -18.68 46.67 5.70
N LYS A 346 -19.18 46.08 6.79
CA LYS A 346 -18.63 44.83 7.35
C LYS A 346 -18.65 43.67 6.35
N LEU A 347 -19.70 43.58 5.53
CA LEU A 347 -19.80 42.57 4.47
C LEU A 347 -18.73 42.80 3.41
N ALA A 348 -18.55 44.03 2.92
CA ALA A 348 -17.49 44.37 1.97
C ALA A 348 -16.07 44.15 2.54
N ASP A 349 -15.85 44.43 3.83
CA ASP A 349 -14.56 44.17 4.50
C ASP A 349 -14.26 42.66 4.58
N LEU A 350 -15.29 41.83 4.86
CA LEU A 350 -15.18 40.37 4.88
C LEU A 350 -14.99 39.78 3.48
N GLU A 351 -15.69 40.29 2.46
CA GLU A 351 -15.50 39.90 1.06
C GLU A 351 -14.07 40.21 0.58
N ASN A 352 -13.56 41.41 0.88
CA ASN A 352 -12.18 41.78 0.59
C ASN A 352 -11.17 40.86 1.29
N LYS A 353 -11.40 40.51 2.55
CA LYS A 353 -10.53 39.58 3.29
C LYS A 353 -10.59 38.16 2.73
N ASN A 354 -11.76 37.69 2.31
CA ASN A 354 -11.91 36.39 1.66
C ASN A 354 -11.15 36.36 0.32
N ALA A 355 -11.28 37.39 -0.51
CA ALA A 355 -10.55 37.52 -1.77
C ALA A 355 -9.01 37.63 -1.58
N GLN A 356 -8.55 38.12 -0.43
CA GLN A 356 -7.12 38.09 -0.08
C GLN A 356 -6.65 36.67 0.28
N LEU A 357 -7.41 35.95 1.12
CA LEU A 357 -7.12 34.57 1.51
C LEU A 357 -7.17 33.62 0.30
N GLU A 358 -8.12 33.80 -0.62
CA GLU A 358 -8.21 33.03 -1.87
C GLU A 358 -6.96 33.22 -2.75
N LYS A 359 -6.43 34.45 -2.84
CA LYS A 359 -5.16 34.73 -3.54
C LYS A 359 -3.95 34.11 -2.83
N GLU A 360 -3.93 34.13 -1.49
CA GLU A 360 -2.87 33.48 -0.71
C GLU A 360 -2.87 31.96 -0.91
N VAL A 361 -4.05 31.33 -0.90
CA VAL A 361 -4.24 29.91 -1.24
C VAL A 361 -3.77 29.61 -2.66
N GLN A 362 -4.13 30.43 -3.66
CA GLN A 362 -3.64 30.26 -5.04
C GLN A 362 -2.12 30.37 -5.14
N ASN A 363 -1.51 31.36 -4.47
CA ASN A 363 -0.05 31.52 -4.46
C ASN A 363 0.66 30.31 -3.83
N LEU A 364 0.14 29.79 -2.71
CA LEU A 364 0.66 28.58 -2.06
C LEU A 364 0.48 27.33 -2.94
N GLN A 365 -0.63 27.23 -3.68
CA GLN A 365 -0.84 26.16 -4.66
C GLN A 365 0.16 26.22 -5.82
N TYR A 366 0.45 27.42 -6.35
CA TYR A 366 1.48 27.60 -7.39
C TYR A 366 2.88 27.26 -6.87
N GLN A 367 3.23 27.66 -5.64
CA GLN A 367 4.51 27.30 -5.01
C GLN A 367 4.62 25.77 -4.83
N LEU A 368 3.59 25.12 -4.26
CA LEU A 368 3.58 23.67 -4.08
C LEU A 368 3.69 22.91 -5.41
N ALA A 369 3.05 23.40 -6.47
CA ALA A 369 3.13 22.79 -7.80
C ALA A 369 4.53 22.95 -8.44
N ASP A 370 5.20 24.08 -8.23
CA ASP A 370 6.57 24.27 -8.71
C ASP A 370 7.57 23.42 -7.90
N ASP A 371 7.45 23.39 -6.56
CA ASP A 371 8.25 22.51 -5.70
C ASP A 371 8.08 21.03 -6.07
N GLN A 372 6.84 20.56 -6.30
CA GLN A 372 6.57 19.22 -6.79
C GLN A 372 7.29 18.94 -8.11
N ARG A 373 7.21 19.86 -9.07
CA ARG A 373 7.89 19.75 -10.37
C ARG A 373 9.41 19.73 -10.22
N GLN A 374 9.98 20.50 -9.31
CA GLN A 374 11.42 20.48 -9.00
C GLN A 374 11.83 19.14 -8.37
N TYR A 375 11.04 18.59 -7.44
CA TYR A 375 11.29 17.26 -6.86
C TYR A 375 11.17 16.13 -7.89
N GLU A 376 10.18 16.18 -8.80
CA GLU A 376 10.06 15.22 -9.90
C GLU A 376 11.25 15.30 -10.86
N GLN A 377 11.74 16.50 -11.20
CA GLN A 377 12.94 16.66 -12.02
C GLN A 377 14.17 16.06 -11.31
N ALA A 378 14.37 16.37 -10.03
CA ALA A 378 15.46 15.81 -9.24
C ALA A 378 15.38 14.28 -9.13
N LEU A 379 14.18 13.71 -8.97
CA LEU A 379 13.98 12.26 -8.95
C LEU A 379 14.34 11.62 -10.30
N ASN A 380 13.86 12.20 -11.40
CA ASN A 380 14.17 11.74 -12.76
C ASN A 380 15.67 11.81 -13.07
N GLU A 381 16.38 12.83 -12.58
CA GLU A 381 17.84 12.90 -12.69
C GLU A 381 18.55 11.80 -11.89
N ARG A 382 18.11 11.53 -10.65
CA ARG A 382 18.68 10.43 -9.84
C ARG A 382 18.40 9.07 -10.48
N ASP A 383 17.20 8.84 -11.01
CA ASP A 383 16.85 7.62 -11.74
C ASP A 383 17.65 7.46 -13.05
N ALA A 384 17.89 8.55 -13.78
CA ALA A 384 18.76 8.53 -14.95
C ALA A 384 20.22 8.22 -14.58
N GLN A 385 20.73 8.75 -13.47
CA GLN A 385 22.04 8.39 -12.92
C GLN A 385 22.09 6.92 -12.49
N LEU A 386 21.08 6.42 -11.79
CA LEU A 386 20.98 5.01 -11.39
C LEU A 386 20.91 4.06 -12.59
N ARG A 387 20.27 4.45 -13.69
CA ARG A 387 20.30 3.70 -14.95
C ARG A 387 21.71 3.66 -15.54
N ARG A 388 22.37 4.80 -15.72
CA ARG A 388 23.76 4.87 -16.21
C ARG A 388 24.71 3.99 -15.38
N MET A 389 24.66 4.10 -14.05
CA MET A 389 25.48 3.27 -13.15
C MET A 389 25.18 1.77 -13.28
N LYS A 390 23.91 1.39 -13.53
CA LYS A 390 23.55 -0.01 -13.80
C LYS A 390 24.07 -0.50 -15.15
N ASP A 391 23.95 0.33 -16.18
CA ASP A 391 24.44 0.04 -17.53
C ASP A 391 25.98 -0.09 -17.53
N GLU A 392 26.69 0.78 -16.79
CA GLU A 392 28.14 0.69 -16.56
C GLU A 392 28.55 -0.59 -15.82
N VAL A 393 27.84 -0.94 -14.74
CA VAL A 393 28.07 -2.22 -14.03
C VAL A 393 27.78 -3.42 -14.93
N GLN A 394 26.76 -3.36 -15.77
CA GLN A 394 26.44 -4.42 -16.73
C GLN A 394 27.52 -4.55 -17.82
N SER A 395 28.07 -3.43 -18.31
CA SER A 395 29.23 -3.43 -19.23
C SER A 395 30.45 -4.07 -18.57
N LEU A 396 30.78 -3.69 -17.33
CA LEU A 396 31.90 -4.27 -16.59
C LEU A 396 31.71 -5.77 -16.34
N VAL A 397 30.48 -6.23 -16.09
CA VAL A 397 30.17 -7.67 -15.99
C VAL A 397 30.36 -8.38 -17.32
N GLN A 398 29.96 -7.79 -18.45
CA GLN A 398 30.20 -8.35 -19.79
C GLN A 398 31.69 -8.40 -20.14
N GLU A 399 32.46 -7.35 -19.82
CA GLU A 399 33.91 -7.32 -19.99
C GLU A 399 34.61 -8.39 -19.14
N LEU A 400 34.21 -8.54 -17.87
CA LEU A 400 34.72 -9.60 -16.99
C LEU A 400 34.35 -11.00 -17.48
N GLN A 401 33.16 -11.18 -18.06
CA GLN A 401 32.77 -12.45 -18.68
C GLN A 401 33.62 -12.75 -19.91
N GLY A 402 33.83 -11.78 -20.82
CA GLY A 402 34.73 -11.96 -21.97
C GLY A 402 36.19 -12.25 -21.58
N LEU A 403 36.67 -11.63 -20.50
CA LEU A 403 37.97 -11.96 -19.90
C LEU A 403 38.01 -13.36 -19.26
N LEU A 404 36.91 -13.81 -18.65
CA LEU A 404 36.77 -15.17 -18.15
C LEU A 404 36.77 -16.19 -19.30
N ASP A 405 36.04 -15.93 -20.39
CA ASP A 405 35.94 -16.81 -21.55
C ASP A 405 37.29 -16.92 -22.28
N THR A 406 37.99 -15.80 -22.49
CA THR A 406 39.36 -15.83 -23.05
C THR A 406 40.34 -16.53 -22.12
N LYS A 407 40.21 -16.40 -20.79
CA LYS A 407 41.01 -17.17 -19.82
C LYS A 407 40.69 -18.67 -19.90
N GLN A 408 39.43 -19.07 -20.07
CA GLN A 408 39.05 -20.48 -20.26
C GLN A 408 39.62 -21.04 -21.57
N MET A 409 39.58 -20.26 -22.65
CA MET A 409 40.20 -20.61 -23.94
C MET A 409 41.72 -20.81 -23.78
N LEU A 410 42.42 -19.88 -23.11
CA LEU A 410 43.86 -20.01 -22.85
C LEU A 410 44.20 -21.19 -21.92
N ASP A 411 43.40 -21.47 -20.90
CA ASP A 411 43.55 -22.67 -20.07
C ASP A 411 43.39 -23.95 -20.89
N ALA A 412 42.42 -24.00 -21.81
CA ALA A 412 42.21 -25.12 -22.72
C ALA A 412 43.38 -25.29 -23.70
N GLU A 413 43.91 -24.20 -24.26
CA GLU A 413 45.13 -24.22 -25.07
C GLU A 413 46.34 -24.72 -24.27
N ILE A 414 46.57 -24.20 -23.07
CA ILE A 414 47.65 -24.66 -22.18
C ILE A 414 47.49 -26.14 -21.81
N ALA A 415 46.26 -26.63 -21.60
CA ALA A 415 45.99 -28.04 -21.37
C ALA A 415 46.31 -28.90 -22.62
N ILE A 416 45.99 -28.42 -23.82
CA ILE A 416 46.37 -29.06 -25.09
C ILE A 416 47.90 -29.09 -25.24
N TYR A 417 48.60 -27.97 -24.98
CA TYR A 417 50.06 -27.91 -25.06
C TYR A 417 50.75 -28.83 -24.04
N ARG A 418 50.26 -28.89 -22.80
CA ARG A 418 50.75 -29.85 -21.78
C ARG A 418 50.57 -31.28 -22.26
N LYS A 419 49.38 -31.63 -22.77
CA LYS A 419 49.06 -32.97 -23.28
C LYS A 419 49.85 -33.35 -24.55
N MET A 420 50.30 -32.36 -25.32
CA MET A 420 51.19 -32.52 -26.46
C MET A 420 52.65 -32.77 -26.04
N LEU A 421 53.11 -32.10 -24.96
CA LEU A 421 54.42 -32.32 -24.34
C LEU A 421 54.50 -33.64 -23.56
N GLU A 422 53.41 -34.08 -22.95
CA GLU A 422 53.28 -35.38 -22.25
C GLU A 422 53.06 -36.57 -23.23
N GLY A 423 52.86 -36.30 -24.52
CA GLY A 423 52.32 -37.24 -25.50
C GLY A 423 53.19 -37.48 -26.74
N GLU A 424 54.52 -37.60 -26.62
CA GLU A 424 55.42 -37.76 -27.77
C GLU A 424 55.17 -39.01 -28.63
N GLU A 425 54.56 -40.08 -28.09
CA GLU A 425 54.43 -41.37 -28.79
C GLU A 425 53.15 -41.57 -29.63
N HIS A 426 52.09 -40.77 -29.46
CA HIS A 426 50.74 -41.08 -30.00
C HIS A 426 50.14 -39.97 -30.88
N ARG A 427 50.85 -39.56 -31.94
CA ARG A 427 50.47 -38.42 -32.81
C ARG A 427 49.10 -38.50 -33.50
N VAL A 428 48.53 -39.69 -33.69
CA VAL A 428 47.30 -39.89 -34.49
C VAL A 428 46.02 -39.50 -33.75
N GLY A 429 45.94 -39.74 -32.43
CA GLY A 429 44.78 -39.35 -31.62
C GLY A 429 44.72 -37.85 -31.26
N LEU A 430 45.83 -37.14 -31.47
CA LEU A 430 46.02 -35.76 -31.02
C LEU A 430 45.14 -34.76 -31.81
N ARG A 431 45.04 -34.93 -33.14
CA ARG A 431 44.24 -34.05 -34.01
C ARG A 431 42.74 -34.11 -33.69
N GLN A 432 42.24 -35.28 -33.33
CA GLN A 432 40.82 -35.52 -33.07
C GLN A 432 40.37 -34.90 -31.74
N MET A 433 41.23 -34.91 -30.71
CA MET A 433 40.95 -34.22 -29.43
C MET A 433 40.98 -32.69 -29.55
N VAL A 434 41.90 -32.11 -30.32
CA VAL A 434 41.93 -30.66 -30.56
C VAL A 434 40.63 -30.22 -31.26
N GLU A 435 40.19 -30.96 -32.28
CA GLU A 435 38.92 -30.68 -32.96
C GLU A 435 37.70 -30.81 -32.02
N GLN A 436 37.76 -31.73 -31.06
CA GLN A 436 36.67 -31.96 -30.09
C GLN A 436 36.61 -30.86 -29.02
N VAL A 437 37.75 -30.38 -28.51
CA VAL A 437 37.81 -29.27 -27.54
C VAL A 437 37.42 -27.94 -28.18
N VAL A 438 37.89 -27.68 -29.41
CA VAL A 438 37.46 -26.52 -30.21
C VAL A 438 35.95 -26.58 -30.49
N LYS A 439 35.39 -27.75 -30.82
CA LYS A 439 33.94 -27.93 -30.96
C LYS A 439 33.17 -27.70 -29.66
N THR A 440 33.65 -28.16 -28.51
CA THR A 440 32.93 -27.96 -27.24
C THR A 440 32.85 -26.48 -26.82
N HIS A 441 33.89 -25.68 -27.08
CA HIS A 441 33.81 -24.23 -26.82
C HIS A 441 33.13 -23.43 -27.93
N SER A 442 33.20 -23.89 -29.19
CA SER A 442 32.40 -23.31 -30.29
C SER A 442 30.89 -23.45 -30.06
N LEU A 443 30.46 -24.44 -29.27
CA LEU A 443 29.05 -24.68 -28.92
C LEU A 443 28.56 -23.87 -27.71
N GLN A 444 29.45 -23.17 -26.98
CA GLN A 444 29.07 -22.35 -25.82
C GLN A 444 28.92 -20.86 -26.14
N GLN A 445 29.16 -20.44 -27.39
CA GLN A 445 28.92 -19.06 -27.87
C GLN A 445 27.54 -18.85 -28.53
N GLN A 446 26.62 -19.82 -28.46
CA GLN A 446 25.33 -19.73 -29.15
C GLN A 446 24.08 -20.02 -28.29
N GLU A 447 24.22 -20.15 -26.96
CA GLU A 447 23.10 -20.20 -26.02
C GLU A 447 23.45 -19.43 -24.73
N ASP A 448 23.32 -18.09 -24.74
CA ASP A 448 23.03 -17.24 -23.54
C ASP A 448 22.94 -15.72 -23.85
N THR A 449 22.16 -15.32 -24.86
CA THR A 449 21.90 -13.89 -25.17
C THR A 449 20.43 -13.53 -25.45
N ASP A 450 19.47 -14.33 -24.98
CA ASP A 450 18.03 -14.00 -25.09
C ASP A 450 17.22 -14.18 -23.79
N SER A 451 17.83 -13.85 -22.65
CA SER A 451 17.20 -13.95 -21.31
C SER A 451 16.96 -12.60 -20.63
N THR A 452 16.90 -11.48 -21.37
CA THR A 452 16.32 -10.22 -20.85
C THR A 452 15.56 -9.37 -21.88
N ARG A 453 14.60 -9.96 -22.60
CA ARG A 453 13.54 -9.17 -23.25
C ARG A 453 12.16 -9.58 -22.76
N ASN A 454 11.70 -8.91 -21.70
CA ASN A 454 10.32 -8.95 -21.23
C ASN A 454 9.38 -8.34 -22.29
N VAL A 455 9.09 -9.09 -23.36
CA VAL A 455 7.89 -8.87 -24.18
C VAL A 455 6.72 -9.44 -23.39
N ARG A 456 6.07 -8.57 -22.63
CA ARG A 456 4.85 -8.87 -21.89
C ARG A 456 3.69 -9.10 -22.88
N GLY A 457 3.63 -10.29 -23.45
CA GLY A 457 2.44 -10.78 -24.15
C GLY A 457 1.33 -10.99 -23.12
N GLU A 458 0.41 -10.02 -23.03
CA GLU A 458 -0.74 -10.16 -22.14
C GLU A 458 -1.71 -11.22 -22.68
N VAL A 459 -1.68 -12.42 -22.09
CA VAL A 459 -2.74 -13.41 -22.26
C VAL A 459 -4.02 -12.84 -21.66
N GLN A 460 -4.87 -12.23 -22.50
CA GLN A 460 -6.12 -11.64 -22.05
C GLN A 460 -7.15 -12.73 -21.75
N THR A 461 -7.26 -13.10 -20.48
CA THR A 461 -8.37 -13.89 -19.93
C THR A 461 -9.67 -13.08 -19.97
N LYS A 462 -10.59 -13.43 -20.89
CA LYS A 462 -11.91 -12.79 -20.95
C LYS A 462 -12.96 -13.64 -20.25
N THR A 463 -13.41 -13.20 -19.08
CA THR A 463 -14.57 -13.78 -18.40
C THR A 463 -15.84 -13.01 -18.77
N THR A 464 -16.88 -13.75 -19.11
CA THR A 464 -18.22 -13.25 -19.45
C THR A 464 -19.25 -13.79 -18.48
N PHE A 465 -20.26 -12.99 -18.16
CA PHE A 465 -21.31 -13.33 -17.21
C PHE A 465 -22.68 -13.13 -17.85
N GLN A 466 -23.55 -14.12 -17.75
CA GLN A 466 -24.95 -14.05 -18.15
C GLN A 466 -25.83 -14.35 -16.94
N ARG A 467 -26.77 -13.45 -16.65
CA ARG A 467 -27.64 -13.51 -15.48
C ARG A 467 -29.09 -13.62 -15.92
N SER A 468 -29.88 -14.37 -15.17
CA SER A 468 -31.33 -14.45 -15.34
C SER A 468 -32.01 -14.66 -13.99
N ALA A 469 -33.21 -14.13 -13.83
CA ALA A 469 -34.00 -14.29 -12.61
C ALA A 469 -35.49 -14.36 -12.94
N LYS A 470 -36.22 -15.15 -12.15
CA LYS A 470 -37.66 -15.38 -12.19
C LYS A 470 -38.25 -14.99 -10.83
N GLY A 471 -38.18 -13.70 -10.50
CA GLY A 471 -38.68 -13.15 -9.25
C GLY A 471 -37.79 -12.04 -8.69
N ASN A 472 -38.00 -11.78 -7.40
CA ASN A 472 -37.35 -10.69 -6.65
C ASN A 472 -35.92 -11.03 -6.18
N ILE A 473 -35.54 -12.32 -6.17
CA ILE A 473 -34.18 -12.76 -5.81
C ILE A 473 -33.36 -12.98 -7.07
N THR A 474 -32.16 -12.41 -7.11
CA THR A 474 -31.18 -12.59 -8.19
C THR A 474 -29.83 -13.03 -7.63
N ILE A 475 -28.95 -13.57 -8.49
CA ILE A 475 -27.55 -13.82 -8.16
C ILE A 475 -26.75 -12.62 -8.67
N ALA A 476 -26.38 -11.72 -7.75
CA ALA A 476 -25.74 -10.43 -8.03
C ALA A 476 -24.22 -10.52 -8.20
N GLU A 477 -23.58 -11.57 -7.67
CA GLU A 477 -22.15 -11.81 -7.91
C GLU A 477 -21.80 -13.29 -7.71
N CYS A 478 -20.74 -13.74 -8.38
CA CYS A 478 -20.00 -14.95 -8.05
C CYS A 478 -18.52 -14.60 -8.19
N ASP A 479 -17.74 -14.75 -7.12
CA ASP A 479 -16.30 -14.50 -7.19
C ASP A 479 -15.64 -15.48 -8.19
N PRO A 480 -14.85 -14.99 -9.18
CA PRO A 480 -14.19 -15.85 -10.16
C PRO A 480 -13.22 -16.86 -9.53
N ASN A 481 -12.68 -16.56 -8.33
CA ASN A 481 -11.78 -17.44 -7.58
C ASN A 481 -12.52 -18.39 -6.61
N GLY A 482 -13.86 -18.40 -6.64
CA GLY A 482 -14.68 -19.29 -5.81
C GLY A 482 -14.70 -18.96 -4.32
N LYS A 483 -14.38 -17.74 -3.89
CA LYS A 483 -14.41 -17.36 -2.45
C LYS A 483 -15.83 -17.18 -1.92
N PHE A 484 -16.73 -16.58 -2.71
CA PHE A 484 -18.11 -16.28 -2.29
C PHE A 484 -19.08 -16.16 -3.47
N LEU A 485 -20.38 -16.20 -3.15
CA LEU A 485 -21.50 -15.87 -4.03
C LEU A 485 -22.34 -14.75 -3.37
N VAL A 486 -23.08 -13.96 -4.15
CA VAL A 486 -23.98 -12.93 -3.61
C VAL A 486 -25.38 -13.11 -4.18
N LEU A 487 -26.37 -13.22 -3.28
CA LEU A 487 -27.79 -13.11 -3.59
C LEU A 487 -28.25 -11.67 -3.32
N GLU A 488 -29.18 -11.17 -4.12
CA GLU A 488 -29.75 -9.82 -3.98
C GLU A 488 -31.29 -9.88 -4.07
N ASN A 489 -31.97 -9.21 -3.15
CA ASN A 489 -33.39 -8.91 -3.29
C ASN A 489 -33.55 -7.57 -4.03
N THR A 490 -33.89 -7.64 -5.32
CA THR A 490 -34.05 -6.47 -6.19
C THR A 490 -35.40 -5.75 -6.01
N HIS A 491 -36.28 -6.23 -5.12
CA HIS A 491 -37.54 -5.57 -4.82
C HIS A 491 -37.33 -4.36 -3.89
N ARG A 492 -37.99 -3.24 -4.20
CA ARG A 492 -37.77 -1.94 -3.52
C ARG A 492 -38.36 -1.83 -2.11
N SER A 493 -39.38 -2.62 -1.79
CA SER A 493 -40.18 -2.46 -0.56
C SER A 493 -40.72 -3.76 0.06
N LYS A 494 -40.27 -4.93 -0.41
CA LYS A 494 -40.79 -6.22 0.03
C LYS A 494 -39.62 -7.11 0.42
N ASP A 495 -39.66 -7.62 1.63
CA ASP A 495 -38.71 -8.60 2.15
C ASP A 495 -39.08 -9.99 1.62
N GLU A 496 -38.07 -10.79 1.27
CA GLU A 496 -38.23 -12.13 0.72
C GLU A 496 -37.59 -13.16 1.65
N ASP A 497 -38.37 -14.16 2.09
CA ASP A 497 -37.85 -15.28 2.86
C ASP A 497 -37.07 -16.24 1.95
N ILE A 498 -35.76 -16.38 2.19
CA ILE A 498 -34.88 -17.28 1.46
C ILE A 498 -34.48 -18.51 2.28
N SER A 499 -35.04 -18.68 3.49
CA SER A 499 -34.85 -19.87 4.34
C SER A 499 -35.06 -21.16 3.55
N GLY A 500 -34.20 -22.17 3.71
CA GLY A 500 -34.38 -23.48 3.08
C GLY A 500 -34.30 -23.54 1.54
N CYS A 501 -34.17 -22.39 0.86
CA CYS A 501 -33.84 -22.33 -0.56
C CYS A 501 -32.40 -22.87 -0.79
N LYS A 502 -32.12 -23.33 -2.01
CA LYS A 502 -30.85 -23.98 -2.36
C LYS A 502 -30.06 -23.18 -3.37
N VAL A 503 -28.75 -23.13 -3.19
CA VAL A 503 -27.79 -22.62 -4.18
C VAL A 503 -26.99 -23.80 -4.70
N ILE A 504 -27.03 -24.05 -6.01
CA ILE A 504 -26.34 -25.15 -6.67
C ILE A 504 -25.38 -24.60 -7.71
N ARG A 505 -24.08 -24.87 -7.56
CA ARG A 505 -23.01 -24.45 -8.47
C ARG A 505 -22.40 -25.66 -9.17
N LYS A 506 -22.51 -25.70 -10.49
CA LYS A 506 -22.04 -26.77 -11.37
C LYS A 506 -20.78 -26.31 -12.10
N LEU A 507 -19.71 -27.09 -11.99
CA LEU A 507 -18.39 -26.82 -12.59
C LEU A 507 -18.13 -27.73 -13.80
N ASP A 508 -17.17 -27.39 -14.66
CA ASP A 508 -16.79 -28.18 -15.85
C ASP A 508 -16.43 -29.65 -15.51
N SER A 509 -15.84 -29.88 -14.33
CA SER A 509 -15.39 -31.19 -13.84
C SER A 509 -16.51 -32.16 -13.45
N ARG A 510 -17.78 -31.82 -13.74
CA ARG A 510 -19.01 -32.45 -13.21
C ARG A 510 -19.18 -32.37 -11.69
N GLN A 511 -18.24 -31.76 -10.96
CA GLN A 511 -18.42 -31.46 -9.54
C GLN A 511 -19.56 -30.45 -9.37
N THR A 512 -20.46 -30.75 -8.44
CA THR A 512 -21.61 -29.90 -8.12
C THR A 512 -21.60 -29.60 -6.63
N ILE A 513 -21.50 -28.32 -6.29
CA ILE A 513 -21.52 -27.83 -4.91
C ILE A 513 -22.94 -27.33 -4.62
N ALA A 514 -23.57 -27.86 -3.57
CA ALA A 514 -24.93 -27.51 -3.20
C ALA A 514 -24.99 -27.03 -1.74
N TYR A 515 -25.58 -25.85 -1.54
CA TYR A 515 -25.84 -25.25 -0.24
C TYR A 515 -27.34 -25.14 -0.01
N THR A 516 -27.79 -25.38 1.22
CA THR A 516 -29.17 -25.11 1.65
C THR A 516 -29.12 -24.00 2.67
N ILE A 517 -29.88 -22.92 2.44
CA ILE A 517 -29.88 -21.75 3.30
C ILE A 517 -30.51 -22.11 4.66
N PRO A 518 -29.91 -21.70 5.80
CA PRO A 518 -30.46 -21.95 7.14
C PRO A 518 -31.91 -21.42 7.31
N PRO A 519 -32.66 -21.93 8.30
CA PRO A 519 -33.96 -21.37 8.64
C PRO A 519 -33.84 -19.93 9.19
N ASN A 520 -34.92 -19.15 9.05
CA ASN A 520 -35.06 -17.76 9.52
C ASN A 520 -34.15 -16.72 8.81
N VAL A 521 -33.76 -16.99 7.56
CA VAL A 521 -33.00 -16.03 6.72
C VAL A 521 -33.96 -15.28 5.81
N VAL A 522 -34.31 -14.05 6.22
CA VAL A 522 -35.15 -13.13 5.44
C VAL A 522 -34.26 -12.05 4.82
N LEU A 523 -34.30 -11.92 3.50
CA LEU A 523 -33.53 -10.91 2.77
C LEU A 523 -34.37 -9.65 2.55
N LYS A 524 -33.99 -8.57 3.25
CA LYS A 524 -34.69 -7.29 3.19
C LYS A 524 -34.71 -6.68 1.79
N ALA A 525 -35.71 -5.87 1.50
CA ALA A 525 -35.84 -5.10 0.27
C ALA A 525 -34.54 -4.34 -0.07
N GLY A 526 -34.04 -4.48 -1.31
CA GLY A 526 -32.81 -3.84 -1.78
C GLY A 526 -31.52 -4.28 -1.07
N ARG A 527 -31.52 -5.38 -0.32
CA ARG A 527 -30.33 -5.88 0.40
C ARG A 527 -29.78 -7.16 -0.23
N THR A 528 -28.51 -7.41 0.06
CA THR A 528 -27.74 -8.55 -0.42
C THR A 528 -27.38 -9.52 0.72
N CYS A 529 -27.20 -10.78 0.38
CA CYS A 529 -26.71 -11.85 1.26
C CYS A 529 -25.49 -12.48 0.61
N LYS A 530 -24.33 -12.42 1.27
CA LYS A 530 -23.07 -12.97 0.75
C LYS A 530 -22.79 -14.35 1.36
N ILE A 531 -22.69 -15.38 0.53
CA ILE A 531 -22.44 -16.76 0.96
C ILE A 531 -20.98 -17.11 0.68
N PHE A 532 -20.16 -17.09 1.72
CA PHE A 532 -18.73 -17.43 1.67
C PHE A 532 -18.53 -18.95 1.66
N ALA A 533 -17.42 -19.40 1.08
CA ALA A 533 -16.92 -20.75 1.33
C ALA A 533 -16.23 -20.84 2.72
N ARG A 534 -16.01 -22.05 3.24
CA ARG A 534 -15.42 -22.25 4.58
C ARG A 534 -14.10 -21.50 4.71
N SER A 535 -13.99 -20.71 5.79
CA SER A 535 -12.84 -19.86 6.13
C SER A 535 -12.54 -18.71 5.14
N GLN A 536 -13.45 -18.36 4.22
CA GLN A 536 -13.29 -17.22 3.30
C GLN A 536 -14.01 -15.94 3.75
N GLY A 537 -14.75 -15.96 4.86
CA GLY A 537 -15.44 -14.80 5.42
C GLY A 537 -16.28 -15.11 6.67
N PRO A 538 -16.88 -14.08 7.30
CA PRO A 538 -17.64 -14.21 8.54
C PRO A 538 -19.04 -14.82 8.31
N HIS A 539 -19.55 -15.53 9.33
CA HIS A 539 -20.93 -16.04 9.37
C HIS A 539 -21.80 -15.09 10.23
N ASN A 540 -22.64 -14.26 9.60
CA ASN A 540 -23.51 -13.30 10.26
C ASN A 540 -24.89 -13.23 9.55
N PRO A 541 -25.79 -14.21 9.76
CA PRO A 541 -27.09 -14.23 9.12
C PRO A 541 -27.95 -13.02 9.54
N PRO A 542 -28.72 -12.39 8.64
CA PRO A 542 -28.97 -12.79 7.25
C PRO A 542 -27.99 -12.20 6.22
N GLU A 543 -27.07 -11.32 6.62
CA GLU A 543 -26.20 -10.55 5.70
C GLU A 543 -25.06 -11.37 5.13
N SER A 544 -24.46 -12.26 5.94
CA SER A 544 -23.48 -13.23 5.46
C SER A 544 -23.73 -14.64 5.98
N LEU A 545 -23.52 -15.61 5.09
CA LEU A 545 -23.66 -17.04 5.33
C LEU A 545 -22.34 -17.74 4.98
N VAL A 546 -22.13 -18.94 5.51
CA VAL A 546 -20.95 -19.77 5.21
C VAL A 546 -21.40 -21.15 4.76
N LEU A 547 -20.75 -21.65 3.71
CA LEU A 547 -20.79 -23.03 3.24
C LEU A 547 -19.75 -23.84 4.02
N ASP A 548 -20.19 -24.56 5.06
CA ASP A 548 -19.26 -25.28 5.95
C ASP A 548 -18.66 -26.56 5.33
N SER A 549 -19.25 -27.10 4.26
CA SER A 549 -18.78 -28.34 3.64
C SER A 549 -17.48 -28.17 2.83
N GLU A 550 -17.35 -27.07 2.10
CA GLU A 550 -16.28 -26.83 1.12
C GLU A 550 -15.52 -25.53 1.41
N ASN A 551 -14.20 -25.52 1.20
CA ASN A 551 -13.34 -24.33 1.35
C ASN A 551 -13.32 -23.41 0.12
N THR A 552 -14.01 -23.80 -0.96
CA THR A 552 -14.21 -23.00 -2.17
C THR A 552 -15.55 -23.34 -2.83
N TRP A 553 -16.14 -22.36 -3.50
CA TRP A 553 -17.24 -22.52 -4.46
C TRP A 553 -16.79 -23.01 -5.85
N GLY A 554 -15.49 -23.25 -6.03
CA GLY A 554 -14.91 -23.81 -7.23
C GLY A 554 -14.72 -22.81 -8.37
N ILE A 555 -13.68 -23.10 -9.16
CA ILE A 555 -13.20 -22.32 -10.30
C ILE A 555 -13.35 -23.18 -11.56
N GLY A 556 -13.78 -22.60 -12.67
CA GLY A 556 -13.98 -23.30 -13.94
C GLY A 556 -14.06 -22.35 -15.13
N ALA A 557 -13.95 -22.91 -16.33
CA ALA A 557 -14.09 -22.21 -17.60
C ALA A 557 -15.57 -22.02 -17.99
N ASN A 558 -16.47 -22.94 -17.63
CA ASN A 558 -17.92 -22.79 -17.73
C ASN A 558 -18.54 -23.19 -16.39
N VAL A 559 -19.07 -22.21 -15.66
CA VAL A 559 -19.67 -22.41 -14.34
C VAL A 559 -21.10 -21.90 -14.32
N VAL A 560 -22.03 -22.76 -13.89
CA VAL A 560 -23.46 -22.44 -13.81
C VAL A 560 -23.89 -22.47 -12.35
N THR A 561 -24.33 -21.32 -11.83
CA THR A 561 -24.83 -21.20 -10.45
C THR A 561 -26.33 -20.94 -10.50
N GLN A 562 -27.12 -21.77 -9.83
CA GLN A 562 -28.59 -21.75 -9.80
C GLN A 562 -29.08 -21.53 -8.37
N PHE A 563 -30.05 -20.64 -8.19
CA PHE A 563 -30.81 -20.45 -6.96
C PHE A 563 -32.20 -21.07 -7.13
N ILE A 564 -32.57 -21.96 -6.22
CA ILE A 564 -33.76 -22.82 -6.30
C ILE A 564 -34.61 -22.62 -5.05
N ASN A 565 -35.92 -22.45 -5.20
CA ASN A 565 -36.83 -22.26 -4.05
C ASN A 565 -37.07 -23.57 -3.26
N LYS A 566 -37.87 -23.48 -2.18
CA LYS A 566 -38.29 -24.63 -1.37
C LYS A 566 -39.06 -25.71 -2.16
N GLU A 567 -39.69 -25.34 -3.27
CA GLU A 567 -40.52 -26.21 -4.12
C GLU A 567 -39.72 -26.90 -5.25
N GLY A 568 -38.45 -26.53 -5.44
CA GLY A 568 -37.58 -27.08 -6.48
C GLY A 568 -37.52 -26.26 -7.78
N GLU A 569 -38.18 -25.11 -7.84
CA GLU A 569 -38.17 -24.21 -9.00
C GLU A 569 -36.90 -23.35 -9.06
N GLU A 570 -36.28 -23.28 -10.24
CA GLU A 570 -35.16 -22.37 -10.52
C GLU A 570 -35.65 -20.91 -10.55
N ARG A 571 -35.19 -20.12 -9.58
CA ARG A 571 -35.54 -18.69 -9.43
C ARG A 571 -34.47 -17.72 -9.91
N ALA A 572 -33.19 -18.10 -9.93
CA ALA A 572 -32.16 -17.29 -10.58
C ALA A 572 -30.99 -18.15 -11.07
N THR A 573 -30.35 -17.74 -12.16
CA THR A 573 -29.20 -18.43 -12.75
C THR A 573 -28.13 -17.45 -13.18
N HIS A 574 -26.89 -17.77 -12.85
CA HIS A 574 -25.68 -17.04 -13.18
C HIS A 574 -24.70 -17.96 -13.90
N ASN A 575 -24.53 -17.74 -15.21
CA ASN A 575 -23.59 -18.44 -16.06
C ASN A 575 -22.31 -17.61 -16.17
N GLN A 576 -21.19 -18.17 -15.77
CA GLN A 576 -19.84 -17.62 -15.94
C GLN A 576 -19.12 -18.42 -17.03
N LYS A 577 -18.59 -17.74 -18.04
CA LYS A 577 -17.77 -18.36 -19.09
C LYS A 577 -16.46 -17.60 -19.29
N THR A 578 -15.35 -18.26 -19.00
CA THR A 578 -13.99 -17.73 -19.11
C THR A 578 -13.30 -18.35 -20.32
N VAL A 579 -12.84 -17.49 -21.24
CA VAL A 579 -12.10 -17.90 -22.43
C VAL A 579 -10.68 -17.32 -22.34
N GLN A 580 -9.69 -18.18 -22.54
CA GLN A 580 -8.30 -17.78 -22.74
C GLN A 580 -8.03 -17.67 -24.24
N THR A 581 -7.82 -16.45 -24.74
CA THR A 581 -7.30 -16.21 -26.08
C THR A 581 -5.82 -15.89 -26.00
N GLY A 582 -4.98 -16.81 -26.47
CA GLY A 582 -3.59 -16.49 -26.81
C GLY A 582 -3.52 -15.72 -28.13
N GLN A 583 -2.55 -14.81 -28.23
CA GLN A 583 -2.07 -14.25 -29.51
C GLN A 583 -0.89 -15.06 -29.99
#